data_AF-A0A366EDP3-F1
#
_entry.id   AF-A0A366EDP3-F1
#
_cell.length_a   1.000
_cell.length_b   1.000
_cell.length_c   1.000
_cell.angle_alpha   90.00
_cell.angle_beta   90.00
_cell.angle_gamma   90.00
#
_symmetry.space_group_name_H-M   'P 1'
#
loop_
_entity.id
_entity.type
_entity.pdbx_description
1 polymer ?
#
loop_
_entity_poly.entity_id
_entity_poly.type
_entity_poly.pdbx_seq_one_letter_code
_entity_poly.pdbx_strand_id
1 'polypeptide(L)' 'MKPYIKKQIIKHALQHYIQRPGAGAKDIAKEKRLLEEITVETEKLKERYRIK' A
#
# COMPACT_ATOMS: atom_id res chain seq x y z
N MET A 1 11.28 -13.25 -2.56
CA MET A 1 11.13 -11.90 -1.95
C MET A 1 10.37 -12.02 -0.63
N LYS A 2 10.85 -11.42 0.47
CA LYS A 2 10.16 -11.46 1.77
C LYS A 2 8.77 -10.80 1.68
N PRO A 3 7.72 -11.33 2.33
CA PRO A 3 6.37 -10.75 2.29
C PRO A 3 6.31 -9.26 2.64
N TYR A 4 7.11 -8.83 3.62
CA TYR A 4 7.21 -7.42 4.03
C TYR A 4 7.70 -6.52 2.88
N ILE A 5 8.77 -6.92 2.19
CA ILE A 5 9.34 -6.16 1.07
C ILE A 5 8.35 -6.08 -0.09
N LYS A 6 7.65 -7.20 -0.38
CA LYS A 6 6.61 -7.21 -1.41
C LYS A 6 5.50 -6.20 -1.08
N LYS A 7 5.00 -6.17 0.16
CA LYS A 7 3.95 -5.22 0.55
C LYS A 7 4.43 -3.77 0.59
N GLN A 8 5.67 -3.51 1.00
CA GLN A 8 6.27 -2.17 0.93
C GLN A 8 6.34 -1.64 -0.51
N ILE A 9 6.77 -2.48 -1.46
CA ILE A 9 6.80 -2.10 -2.89
C ILE A 9 5.38 -1.79 -3.39
N ILE A 10 4.39 -2.62 -3.06
CA ILE A 10 3.00 -2.39 -3.48
C ILE A 10 2.44 -1.11 -2.83
N LYS A 11 2.69 -0.89 -1.52
CA LYS A 11 2.30 0.33 -0.80
C LYS A 11 2.85 1.56 -1.52
N HIS A 12 4.15 1.56 -1.82
CA HIS A 12 4.81 2.67 -2.49
C HIS A 12 4.26 2.90 -3.91
N ALA A 13 4.12 1.83 -4.71
CA ALA A 13 3.55 1.92 -6.05
C ALA A 13 2.13 2.49 -6.03
N LEU A 14 1.29 2.05 -5.07
CA LEU A 14 -0.09 2.51 -4.96
C LEU A 14 -0.19 3.98 -4.51
N GLN A 15 0.71 4.45 -3.64
CA GLN A 15 0.80 5.87 -3.28
C GLN A 15 1.02 6.77 -4.50
N HIS A 16 1.84 6.34 -5.45
CA HIS A 16 2.08 7.08 -6.70
C HIS A 16 0.93 6.88 -7.71
N TYR A 17 0.41 5.67 -7.85
CA TYR A 17 -0.65 5.35 -8.80
C TYR A 17 -1.95 6.13 -8.55
N ILE A 18 -2.30 6.38 -7.28
CA ILE A 18 -3.47 7.18 -6.90
C ILE A 18 -3.35 8.64 -7.36
N GLN A 19 -2.13 9.14 -7.56
CA GLN A 19 -1.87 10.51 -8.01
C GLN A 19 -1.82 10.65 -9.53
N ARG A 20 -2.09 9.57 -10.28
CA ARG A 20 -2.02 9.59 -11.75
C ARG A 20 -3.01 10.61 -12.35
N PRO A 21 -2.63 11.31 -13.41
CA PRO A 21 -3.55 12.21 -14.10
C PRO A 21 -4.72 11.44 -14.71
N GLY A 22 -5.90 12.07 -14.74
CA GLY A 22 -7.10 11.47 -15.33
C GLY A 22 -7.78 10.37 -14.51
N ALA A 23 -7.34 10.13 -13.27
CA ALA A 23 -8.01 9.18 -12.39
C ALA A 23 -9.40 9.68 -11.96
N GLY A 24 -10.41 8.81 -12.09
CA GLY A 24 -11.76 9.10 -11.64
C GLY A 24 -11.87 9.06 -10.11
N ALA A 25 -12.70 9.93 -9.53
CA ALA A 25 -12.88 10.02 -8.07
C ALA A 25 -13.32 8.68 -7.43
N LYS A 26 -14.14 7.89 -8.13
CA LYS A 26 -14.57 6.55 -7.68
C LYS A 26 -13.41 5.56 -7.63
N ASP A 27 -12.51 5.60 -8.59
CA ASP A 27 -11.34 4.72 -8.64
C ASP A 27 -10.33 5.11 -7.56
N ILE A 28 -10.05 6.41 -7.42
CA ILE A 28 -9.24 6.96 -6.33
C ILE A 28 -9.76 6.52 -4.97
N ALA A 29 -11.08 6.56 -4.76
CA ALA A 29 -11.68 6.15 -3.48
C ALA A 29 -11.44 4.65 -3.17
N LYS A 30 -11.54 3.77 -4.17
CA LYS A 30 -11.23 2.34 -4.01
C LYS A 30 -9.75 2.10 -3.77
N GLU A 31 -8.89 2.79 -4.50
CA GLU A 31 -7.43 2.67 -4.40
C GLU A 31 -6.92 3.18 -3.05
N LYS A 32 -7.50 4.25 -2.50
CA LYS A 32 -7.21 4.73 -1.14
C LYS A 32 -7.55 3.70 -0.07
N ARG A 33 -8.70 3.04 -0.17
CA ARG A 33 -9.08 1.95 0.75
C ARG A 33 -8.08 0.78 0.67
N LEU A 34 -7.68 0.40 -0.53
CA LEU A 34 -6.65 -0.62 -0.72
C LEU A 34 -5.29 -0.19 -0.13
N LEU A 35 -4.92 1.08 -0.24
CA LEU A 35 -3.69 1.61 0.36
C LEU A 35 -3.72 1.52 1.90
N GLU A 36 -4.88 1.79 2.52
CA GLU A 36 -5.08 1.64 3.96
C GLU A 36 -4.91 0.17 4.39
N GLU A 37 -5.58 -0.76 3.69
CA GLU A 37 -5.47 -2.20 3.97
C GLU A 37 -4.02 -2.69 3.89
N ILE A 38 -3.33 -2.37 2.79
CA ILE A 38 -1.93 -2.76 2.59
C ILE A 38 -1.02 -2.12 3.64
N THR A 39 -1.31 -0.89 4.06
CA THR A 39 -0.55 -0.22 5.12
C THR A 39 -0.69 -0.98 6.44
N VAL A 40 -1.91 -1.34 6.86
CA VAL A 40 -2.15 -2.12 8.07
C VAL A 40 -1.44 -3.48 8.02
N GLU A 41 -1.54 -4.18 6.89
CA GLU A 41 -0.85 -5.46 6.72
C GLU A 41 0.68 -5.32 6.75
N THR A 42 1.21 -4.23 6.20
CA THR A 42 2.64 -3.94 6.21
C THR A 42 3.15 -3.68 7.62
N GLU A 43 2.40 -2.94 8.44
CA GLU A 43 2.75 -2.72 9.85
C GLU A 43 2.70 -4.02 10.66
N LYS A 44 1.68 -4.87 10.45
CA LYS A 44 1.62 -6.21 11.07
C LYS A 44 2.83 -7.08 10.70
N LEU A 45 3.29 -7.01 9.45
CA LEU A 45 4.51 -7.72 9.02
C LEU A 45 5.78 -7.09 9.62
N LYS A 46 5.82 -5.76 9.74
CA LYS A 46 6.93 -5.03 10.39
C LYS A 46 7.11 -5.52 11.83
N GLU A 47 6.02 -5.57 12.59
CA GLU A 47 5.98 -6.06 13.96
C GLU A 47 6.37 -7.54 14.05
N ARG A 48 5.74 -8.41 13.24
CA ARG A 48 6.03 -9.85 13.22
C ARG A 48 7.50 -10.14 12.94
N TYR A 49 8.12 -9.37 12.06
CA TYR A 49 9.52 -9.55 11.68
C TYR A 49 10.49 -8.75 12.56
N ARG A 50 9.99 -8.03 13.58
CA ARG A 50 10.77 -7.16 14.48
C ARG A 50 11.66 -6.17 13.73
N ILE A 51 11.14 -5.66 12.61
CA ILE A 51 11.80 -4.64 11.80
C ILE A 51 11.59 -3.29 12.52
N LYS A 52 12.68 -2.59 12.87
CA LYS A 52 12.62 -1.28 13.54
C LYS A 52 12.24 -0.17 12.56
#